data_AF-A0A7C7UE39-F1
#
_entry.id   AF-A0A7C7UE39-F1
#
_cell.length_a   1.000
_cell.length_b   1.000
_cell.length_c   1.000
_cell.angle_alpha   90.00
_cell.angle_beta   90.00
_cell.angle_gamma   90.00
#
_symmetry.space_group_name_H-M   'P 1'
#
loop_
_entity.id
_entity.type
_entity.pdbx_description
1 polymer ?
#
loop_
_entity_poly.entity_id
_entity_poly.type
_entity_poly.pdbx_seq_one_letter_code
_entity_poly.pdbx_strand_id
1 'polypeptide(L)'
;MATAAVGLWEIVIVRGMLLRIYARFWSDYWSAVNVGNWAVFVLGAAWLALAVGGGEYHYKRVGQHGSWRLFGWTIAAEVAILILALFV
;
A
#
# COMPACT_ATOMS: atom_id res chain seq x y z
N MET A 1 -6.20 2.10 13.84
CA MET A 1 -7.16 1.27 13.10
C MET A 1 -7.57 1.89 11.78
N ALA A 2 -7.80 3.21 11.70
CA ALA A 2 -8.13 3.89 10.44
C ALA A 2 -7.05 3.72 9.35
N THR A 3 -5.79 4.06 9.65
CA THR A 3 -4.64 3.83 8.74
C THR A 3 -4.56 2.37 8.30
N ALA A 4 -4.84 1.44 9.21
CA ALA A 4 -4.79 0.02 8.88
C ALA A 4 -5.85 -0.43 7.85
N ALA A 5 -7.05 0.15 7.90
CA ALA A 5 -8.09 -0.10 6.92
C ALA A 5 -7.80 0.63 5.59
N VAL A 6 -7.23 1.83 5.66
CA VAL A 6 -6.80 2.60 4.48
C VAL A 6 -5.73 1.84 3.70
N GLY A 7 -4.71 1.29 4.36
CA GLY A 7 -3.68 0.49 3.69
C GLY A 7 -4.23 -0.74 2.95
N LEU A 8 -5.26 -1.40 3.49
CA LEU A 8 -5.95 -2.50 2.77
C LEU A 8 -6.71 -2.01 1.53
N TRP A 9 -7.38 -0.87 1.64
CA TRP A 9 -8.09 -0.26 0.51
C TRP A 9 -7.13 0.19 -0.59
N GLU A 10 -5.98 0.73 -0.20
CA GLU A 10 -4.93 1.16 -1.12
C GLU A 10 -4.37 0.04 -1.97
N ILE A 11 -4.34 -1.21 -1.49
CA ILE A 11 -3.95 -2.36 -2.33
C ILE A 11 -4.86 -2.49 -3.55
N VAL A 12 -6.17 -2.29 -3.37
CA VAL A 12 -7.15 -2.33 -4.47
C VAL A 12 -6.95 -1.15 -5.42
N ILE A 13 -6.67 0.03 -4.87
CA ILE A 13 -6.35 1.23 -5.65
C ILE A 13 -5.10 0.99 -6.51
N VAL A 14 -4.01 0.48 -5.92
CA VAL A 14 -2.77 0.19 -6.63
C VAL A 14 -2.98 -0.84 -7.73
N ARG A 15 -3.79 -1.88 -7.49
CA ARG A 15 -4.20 -2.82 -8.55
C ARG A 15 -4.91 -2.12 -9.70
N GLY A 16 -5.83 -1.20 -9.40
CA GLY A 16 -6.53 -0.40 -10.40
C GLY A 16 -5.58 0.50 -11.20
N MET A 17 -4.64 1.16 -10.52
CA MET A 17 -3.60 1.97 -11.17
C MET A 17 -2.74 1.13 -12.11
N LEU A 18 -2.29 -0.05 -11.68
CA LEU A 18 -1.50 -0.96 -12.53
C LEU A 18 -2.26 -1.38 -13.79
N LEU A 19 -3.56 -1.66 -13.67
CA LEU A 19 -4.40 -1.97 -14.84
C LEU A 19 -4.49 -0.79 -15.81
N ARG A 20 -4.66 0.44 -15.31
CA ARG A 20 -4.71 1.66 -16.14
C ARG A 20 -3.38 1.94 -16.83
N ILE A 21 -2.27 1.83 -16.10
CA ILE A 21 -0.92 1.94 -16.65
C ILE A 21 -0.73 0.89 -17.73
N TYR A 22 -1.06 -0.36 -17.46
CA TYR A 22 -0.86 -1.43 -18.43
C TYR A 22 -1.71 -1.20 -19.69
N ALA A 23 -2.99 -0.84 -19.55
CA ALA A 23 -3.88 -0.52 -20.66
C ALA A 23 -3.39 0.68 -21.51
N ARG A 24 -2.62 1.59 -20.92
CA ARG A 24 -2.04 2.75 -21.62
C ARG A 24 -0.87 2.35 -22.54
N PHE A 25 -0.11 1.33 -22.17
CA PHE A 25 1.14 0.96 -22.86
C PHE A 25 1.04 -0.37 -23.62
N TRP A 26 0.11 -1.25 -23.23
CA TRP A 26 -0.09 -2.58 -23.80
C TRP A 26 -1.58 -2.91 -23.93
N SER A 27 -1.92 -3.80 -24.86
CA SER A 27 -3.31 -4.16 -25.17
C SER A 27 -3.73 -5.55 -24.66
N ASP A 28 -2.85 -6.29 -23.98
CA ASP A 28 -3.20 -7.61 -23.45
C ASP A 28 -3.82 -7.52 -22.05
N TYR A 29 -5.13 -7.72 -21.99
CA TYR A 29 -5.92 -7.72 -20.76
C TYR A 29 -5.46 -8.79 -19.76
N TRP A 30 -5.15 -10.01 -20.21
CA TRP A 30 -4.84 -11.10 -19.30
C TRP A 30 -3.48 -10.93 -18.63
N SER A 31 -2.50 -10.40 -19.36
CA SER A 31 -1.22 -9.99 -18.77
C SER A 31 -1.39 -8.87 -17.73
N ALA A 32 -2.23 -7.87 -18.00
CA ALA A 32 -2.55 -6.81 -17.04
C ALA A 32 -3.15 -7.36 -15.74
N VAL A 33 -4.12 -8.28 -15.86
CA VAL A 33 -4.76 -8.94 -14.70
C VAL A 33 -3.75 -9.73 -13.89
N ASN A 34 -2.87 -10.50 -14.54
CA ASN A 34 -1.84 -11.27 -13.84
C ASN A 34 -0.87 -10.37 -13.08
N VAL A 35 -0.39 -9.28 -13.71
CA VAL A 35 0.48 -8.30 -13.04
C VAL A 35 -0.24 -7.69 -11.83
N GLY A 36 -1.50 -7.29 -11.98
CA GLY A 36 -2.30 -6.77 -10.89
C GLY A 36 -2.47 -7.76 -9.74
N ASN A 37 -2.71 -9.04 -10.03
CA ASN A 37 -2.88 -10.08 -9.01
C ASN A 37 -1.56 -10.37 -8.26
N TRP A 38 -0.43 -10.43 -8.96
CA TRP A 38 0.88 -10.56 -8.33
C TRP A 38 1.22 -9.37 -7.44
N ALA A 39 0.89 -8.15 -7.88
CA ALA A 39 1.07 -6.95 -7.08
C ALA A 39 0.23 -6.99 -5.80
N VAL A 40 -1.03 -7.43 -5.86
CA VAL A 40 -1.87 -7.59 -4.65
C VAL A 40 -1.22 -8.55 -3.66
N PHE A 41 -0.67 -9.68 -4.13
CA PHE A 41 -0.02 -10.65 -3.25
C PHE A 41 1.20 -10.04 -2.53
N VAL A 42 2.08 -9.35 -3.27
CA VAL A 42 3.27 -8.70 -2.71
C VAL A 42 2.89 -7.57 -1.76
N LEU A 43 1.95 -6.70 -2.15
CA LEU A 43 1.50 -5.58 -1.32
C LEU A 43 0.78 -6.07 -0.07
N GLY A 44 -0.01 -7.14 -0.17
CA GLY A 44 -0.66 -7.77 0.99
C GLY A 44 0.34 -8.32 2.00
N ALA A 45 1.41 -8.98 1.53
CA ALA A 45 2.50 -9.45 2.40
C ALA A 45 3.25 -8.28 3.07
N ALA A 46 3.59 -7.25 2.30
CA ALA A 46 4.24 -6.04 2.83
C ALA A 46 3.36 -5.31 3.85
N TRP A 47 2.07 -5.22 3.56
CA TRP A 47 1.07 -4.60 4.43
C TRP A 47 0.92 -5.37 5.75
N LEU A 48 0.85 -6.70 5.71
CA LEU A 48 0.84 -7.54 6.91
C LEU A 48 2.11 -7.34 7.74
N ALA A 49 3.28 -7.31 7.10
CA ALA A 49 4.54 -7.07 7.79
C ALA A 49 4.58 -5.69 8.47
N LEU A 50 4.07 -4.64 7.80
CA LEU A 50 3.97 -3.30 8.37
C LEU A 50 2.94 -3.22 9.52
N ALA A 51 1.77 -3.84 9.37
CA ALA A 51 0.72 -3.81 10.38
C ALA A 51 1.13 -4.57 11.65
N VAL A 52 1.63 -5.80 11.51
CA VAL A 52 2.05 -6.64 12.64
C VAL A 52 3.36 -6.12 13.22
N GLY A 53 4.38 -5.92 12.38
CA GLY A 53 5.70 -5.45 12.81
C GLY A 53 5.66 -4.04 13.37
N GLY A 54 4.93 -3.13 12.73
CA GLY A 54 4.69 -1.79 13.24
C GLY A 54 3.90 -1.81 14.55
N GLY A 55 2.85 -2.63 14.65
CA GLY A 55 2.09 -2.79 15.89
C GLY A 55 2.95 -3.25 17.06
N GLU A 56 3.74 -4.30 16.89
CA GLU A 56 4.70 -4.76 17.91
C GLU A 56 5.75 -3.70 18.25
N TYR A 57 6.27 -3.01 17.24
CA TYR A 57 7.27 -1.97 17.42
C TYR A 57 6.72 -0.80 18.23
N HIS A 58 5.53 -0.32 17.89
CA HIS A 58 4.85 0.75 18.61
C HIS A 58 4.54 0.32 20.04
N TYR A 59 4.07 -0.91 20.26
CA TYR A 59 3.80 -1.44 21.59
C TYR A 59 5.06 -1.48 22.47
N LYS A 60 6.20 -1.92 21.91
CA LYS A 60 7.48 -1.98 22.64
C LYS A 60 8.15 -0.61 22.83
N ARG A 61 7.75 0.43 22.08
CA ARG A 61 8.41 1.75 22.02
C ARG A 61 7.42 2.91 22.11
N VAL A 62 6.35 2.74 22.88
CA VAL A 62 5.33 3.79 23.09
C VAL A 62 6.01 5.07 23.59
N GLY A 63 5.64 6.21 23.01
CA GLY A 63 6.17 7.53 23.40
C GLY A 63 7.56 7.87 22.87
N GLN A 64 8.26 6.97 22.18
CA GLN A 64 9.58 7.25 21.62
C GLN A 64 9.51 7.94 20.25
N HIS A 65 10.42 8.87 19.98
CA HIS A 65 10.46 9.59 18.71
C HIS A 65 10.61 8.66 17.48
N GLY A 66 11.34 7.55 17.62
CA GLY A 66 11.48 6.55 16.57
C GLY A 66 10.18 5.81 16.20
N SER A 67 9.27 5.67 17.17
CA SER A 67 7.92 5.13 16.98
C SER A 67 7.09 6.11 16.15
N TRP A 68 7.05 7.38 16.53
CA TRP A 68 6.35 8.42 15.77
C TRP A 68 6.90 8.62 14.35
N ARG A 69 8.22 8.51 14.16
CA ARG A 69 8.84 8.61 12.83
C ARG A 69 8.38 7.49 11.90
N LEU A 70 8.30 6.25 12.38
CA LEU A 70 7.81 5.12 11.59
C LEU A 70 6.34 5.34 11.19
N PHE A 71 5.51 5.76 12.15
CA PHE A 71 4.10 6.05 11.89
C PHE A 71 3.91 7.18 10.86
N GLY A 72 4.71 8.25 10.96
CA GLY A 72 4.70 9.35 10.00
C GLY A 72 5.07 8.91 8.59
N TRP A 73 6.05 8.02 8.44
CA TRP A 73 6.38 7.44 7.13
C TRP A 73 5.25 6.59 6.55
N THR A 74 4.55 5.80 7.39
CA THR A 74 3.40 5.02 6.95
C THR A 74 2.29 5.94 6.43
N ILE A 75 1.92 6.99 7.18
CA ILE A 75 0.91 7.96 6.73
C ILE A 75 1.34 8.66 5.44
N ALA A 76 2.61 9.07 5.34
CA ALA A 76 3.12 9.73 4.14
C ALA A 76 3.00 8.82 2.90
N ALA A 77 3.28 7.52 3.06
CA ALA A 77 3.11 6.54 2.00
C ALA A 77 1.64 6.35 1.61
N GLU A 78 0.73 6.21 2.58
CA GLU A 78 -0.71 6.10 2.35
C GLU A 78 -1.23 7.31 1.54
N VAL A 79 -0.93 8.52 2.03
CA VAL A 79 -1.31 9.77 1.34
C VAL A 79 -0.73 9.84 -0.07
N ALA A 80 0.54 9.44 -0.26
CA ALA A 80 1.15 9.44 -1.59
C ALA A 80 0.44 8.49 -2.56
N ILE A 81 0.04 7.30 -2.12
CA ILE A 81 -0.71 6.35 -2.95
C ILE A 81 -2.06 6.93 -3.36
N LEU A 82 -2.79 7.54 -2.42
CA LEU A 82 -4.08 8.18 -2.69
C LEU A 82 -3.95 9.34 -3.69
N ILE A 83 -2.90 10.17 -3.54
CA ILE A 83 -2.62 11.27 -4.46
C ILE A 83 -2.31 10.72 -5.86
N LEU A 84 -1.42 9.73 -5.97
CA LEU A 84 -1.05 9.12 -7.25
C LEU A 84 -2.27 8.53 -7.97
N ALA A 85 -3.22 7.94 -7.23
CA ALA A 85 -4.43 7.39 -7.79
C ALA A 85 -5.37 8.41 -8.47
N LEU A 86 -5.20 9.70 -8.17
CA LEU A 86 -5.94 10.76 -8.85
C LEU A 86 -5.37 11.09 -10.24
N PHE A 87 -4.11 10.72 -10.50
CA PHE A 87 -3.39 11.07 -11.73
C PHE A 87 -3.19 9.88 -12.69
N VAL A 88 -3.46 8.66 -12.25
CA VAL A 88 -3.22 7.41 -12.99
C VAL A 88 -4.51 6.77 -13.48
#